data_AF-A0A6I5H5C4-F1
#
_entry.id   AF-A0A6I5H5C4-F1
#
_cell.length_a   1.000
_cell.length_b   1.000
_cell.length_c   1.000
_cell.angle_alpha   90.00
_cell.angle_beta   90.00
_cell.angle_gamma   90.00
#
_symmetry.space_group_name_H-M   'P 1'
#
loop_
_entity.id
_entity.type
_entity.pdbx_description
1 polymer ?
#
loop_
_entity_poly.entity_id
_entity_poly.type
_entity_poly.pdbx_seq_one_letter_code
_entity_poly.pdbx_strand_id
1 'polypeptide(L)'
;MTNGLAKQLRDLRLRVGNPSVRELERLMHGAGRHRPMARSTIQDKLSGKSAASLHQLLSLVAAIAEFGRRHGTPLSTQEVDENSWRAKFVAANAKHSPISGISPVAEIKHASIRKPLNLLPFQRAGMFDLVDLIEQSEGAPVSTWLPHVTGEMTKARIPCDSLMEWVAEGTPHEVIQCIIALDEAFPVEDTNNEDPWFNGNTAKKSAIVEMLLRYAARVHGSSTPVITAGLRRADAGEYVETFLTLIACWHLPPSLQGAVLDLNLAQLAEDAKNLLHHVGARRRSDRIMEVVRHFDEFGTSAERDIILAGMASDKERFMVGMKQTVLEPELQDALLASVQPHMRQILSEALNVAGMEEQGTQLAVPGDDELPF
;
A
#
# COMPACT_ATOMS: atom_id res chain seq x y z
N MET A 1 -5.98 -36.34 -11.31
CA MET A 1 -7.27 -36.89 -11.80
C MET A 1 -8.39 -35.84 -11.66
N THR A 2 -8.54 -34.99 -12.67
CA THR A 2 -9.57 -33.92 -12.83
C THR A 2 -10.94 -34.43 -13.31
N ASN A 3 -11.09 -35.76 -13.46
CA ASN A 3 -12.22 -36.39 -14.14
C ASN A 3 -13.57 -36.29 -13.40
N GLY A 4 -13.59 -36.01 -12.10
CA GLY A 4 -14.82 -35.94 -11.31
C GLY A 4 -15.75 -34.80 -11.74
N LEU A 5 -15.22 -33.57 -11.81
CA LEU A 5 -16.00 -32.39 -12.22
C LEU A 5 -16.35 -32.43 -13.71
N ALA A 6 -15.42 -32.84 -14.57
CA ALA A 6 -15.68 -32.98 -16.01
C ALA A 6 -16.76 -34.04 -16.30
N LYS A 7 -16.82 -35.12 -15.50
CA LYS A 7 -17.91 -36.09 -15.58
C LYS A 7 -19.25 -35.47 -15.17
N GLN A 8 -19.31 -34.76 -14.04
CA GLN A 8 -20.55 -34.10 -13.60
C GLN A 8 -21.05 -33.05 -14.60
N LEU A 9 -20.16 -32.29 -15.23
CA LEU A 9 -20.52 -31.37 -16.31
C LEU A 9 -21.09 -32.09 -17.54
N ARG A 10 -20.51 -33.24 -17.92
CA ARG A 10 -21.05 -34.06 -19.02
C ARG A 10 -22.42 -34.64 -18.67
N ASP A 11 -22.61 -35.08 -17.43
CA ASP A 11 -23.89 -35.62 -16.97
C ASP A 11 -24.98 -34.54 -16.98
N LEU A 12 -24.67 -33.31 -16.52
CA LEU A 12 -25.58 -32.16 -16.67
C LEU A 12 -25.91 -31.87 -18.12
N ARG A 13 -24.88 -31.84 -18.99
CA ARG A 13 -25.05 -31.60 -20.43
C ARG A 13 -25.99 -32.63 -21.06
N LEU A 14 -25.86 -33.91 -20.71
CA LEU A 14 -26.73 -34.97 -21.22
C LEU A 14 -28.19 -34.80 -20.77
N ARG A 15 -28.43 -34.39 -19.52
CA ARG A 15 -29.79 -34.20 -18.98
C ARG A 15 -30.59 -33.11 -19.70
N VAL A 16 -29.94 -32.06 -20.19
CA VAL A 16 -30.61 -30.95 -20.91
C VAL A 16 -30.68 -31.17 -22.42
N GLY A 17 -30.44 -32.38 -22.92
CA GLY A 17 -30.53 -32.69 -24.36
C GLY A 17 -29.20 -32.60 -25.12
N ASN A 18 -28.06 -32.64 -24.42
CA ASN A 18 -26.72 -32.71 -25.00
C ASN A 18 -26.35 -31.58 -25.99
N PRO A 19 -26.45 -30.30 -25.60
CA PRO A 19 -26.13 -29.16 -26.47
C PRO A 19 -24.75 -29.30 -27.09
N SER A 20 -24.59 -28.91 -28.35
CA SER A 20 -23.28 -28.91 -29.01
C SER A 20 -22.34 -27.86 -28.40
N VAL A 21 -21.02 -28.06 -28.53
CA VAL A 21 -20.01 -27.09 -28.07
C VAL A 21 -20.22 -25.71 -28.71
N ARG A 22 -20.70 -25.66 -29.96
CA ARG A 22 -21.02 -24.41 -30.67
C ARG A 22 -22.19 -23.67 -30.04
N GLU A 23 -23.20 -24.39 -29.56
CA GLU A 23 -24.35 -23.78 -28.89
C GLU A 23 -24.00 -23.25 -27.52
N LEU A 24 -23.20 -24.00 -26.75
CA LEU A 24 -22.70 -23.53 -25.45
C LEU A 24 -21.86 -22.25 -25.62
N GLU A 25 -20.95 -22.22 -26.58
CA GLU A 25 -20.19 -21.00 -26.91
C GLU A 25 -21.11 -19.81 -27.23
N ARG A 26 -22.13 -20.01 -28.07
CA ARG A 26 -23.09 -18.96 -28.43
C ARG A 26 -23.87 -18.45 -27.21
N LEU A 27 -24.28 -19.35 -26.32
CA LEU A 27 -24.99 -18.97 -25.09
C LEU A 27 -24.10 -18.20 -24.12
N MET A 28 -22.82 -18.57 -24.02
CA MET A 28 -21.85 -17.84 -23.19
C MET A 28 -21.58 -16.42 -23.71
N HIS A 29 -21.57 -16.21 -25.04
CA HIS A 29 -21.46 -14.88 -25.62
C HIS A 29 -22.71 -14.00 -25.38
N GLY A 30 -23.90 -14.61 -25.32
CA GLY A 30 -25.15 -13.89 -25.14
C GLY A 30 -25.51 -13.55 -23.68
N ALA A 31 -24.90 -14.22 -22.71
CA ALA A 31 -25.34 -14.15 -21.31
C ALA A 31 -24.77 -12.96 -20.51
N GLY A 32 -23.84 -12.17 -21.05
CA GLY A 32 -23.35 -10.89 -20.49
C GLY A 32 -22.67 -10.93 -19.11
N ARG A 33 -22.78 -12.03 -18.37
CA ARG A 33 -22.32 -12.18 -16.98
C ARG A 33 -21.07 -13.05 -16.83
N HIS A 34 -20.62 -13.70 -17.91
CA HIS A 34 -19.51 -14.65 -17.88
C HIS A 34 -18.57 -14.47 -19.07
N ARG A 35 -17.28 -14.77 -18.88
CA ARG A 35 -16.25 -14.59 -19.93
C ARG A 35 -16.46 -15.64 -21.02
N PRO A 36 -16.61 -15.25 -22.30
CA PRO A 36 -16.78 -16.22 -23.37
C PRO A 36 -15.55 -17.12 -23.46
N MET A 37 -15.79 -18.41 -23.68
CA MET A 37 -14.73 -19.39 -23.91
C MET A 37 -14.73 -19.83 -25.36
N ALA A 38 -13.53 -19.99 -25.92
CA ALA A 38 -13.37 -20.58 -27.24
C ALA A 38 -13.82 -22.06 -27.25
N ARG A 39 -14.29 -22.54 -28.41
CA ARG A 39 -14.73 -23.94 -28.61
C ARG A 39 -13.74 -24.98 -28.12
N SER A 40 -12.46 -24.80 -28.43
CA SER A 40 -11.39 -25.71 -28.02
C SER A 40 -11.32 -25.83 -26.49
N THR A 41 -11.36 -24.70 -25.79
CA THR A 41 -11.38 -24.65 -24.33
C THR A 41 -12.60 -25.36 -23.75
N ILE A 42 -13.80 -25.10 -24.28
CA ILE A 42 -15.04 -25.78 -23.84
C ILE A 42 -14.91 -27.30 -24.01
N GLN A 43 -14.43 -27.75 -25.18
CA GLN A 43 -14.23 -29.17 -25.47
C GLN A 43 -13.20 -29.80 -24.54
N ASP A 44 -12.09 -29.11 -24.26
CA ASP A 44 -11.04 -29.59 -23.37
C ASP A 44 -11.52 -29.70 -21.92
N LYS A 45 -12.34 -28.75 -21.44
CA LYS A 45 -12.92 -28.82 -20.08
C LYS A 45 -13.96 -29.92 -19.96
N LEU A 46 -14.85 -30.06 -20.93
CA LEU A 46 -15.88 -31.11 -20.93
C LEU A 46 -15.28 -32.51 -21.07
N SER A 47 -14.18 -32.66 -21.81
CA SER A 47 -13.46 -33.94 -21.93
C SER A 47 -12.59 -34.27 -20.72
N GLY A 48 -12.35 -33.31 -19.83
CA GLY A 48 -11.45 -33.46 -18.68
C GLY A 48 -9.97 -33.44 -19.04
N LYS A 49 -9.62 -33.12 -20.30
CA LYS A 49 -8.23 -33.01 -20.76
C LYS A 49 -7.44 -31.94 -20.01
N SER A 50 -8.11 -30.86 -19.59
CA SER A 50 -7.52 -29.83 -18.73
C SER A 50 -8.45 -29.49 -17.56
N ALA A 51 -7.86 -29.12 -16.42
CA ALA A 51 -8.62 -28.63 -15.26
C ALA A 51 -9.38 -27.35 -15.62
N ALA A 52 -10.67 -27.29 -15.36
CA ALA A 52 -11.42 -26.04 -15.47
C ALA A 52 -11.09 -25.15 -14.26
N SER A 53 -10.87 -23.84 -14.46
CA SER A 53 -10.92 -22.90 -13.34
C SER A 53 -12.35 -22.78 -12.83
N LEU A 54 -12.54 -22.26 -11.61
CA LEU A 54 -13.87 -22.12 -11.03
C LEU A 54 -14.79 -21.27 -11.92
N HIS A 55 -14.29 -20.14 -12.41
CA HIS A 55 -15.03 -19.30 -13.35
C HIS A 55 -15.45 -20.05 -14.62
N GLN A 56 -14.55 -20.84 -15.22
CA GLN A 56 -14.85 -21.63 -16.42
C GLN A 56 -15.91 -22.70 -16.13
N LEU A 57 -15.83 -23.34 -14.96
CA LEU A 57 -16.81 -24.30 -14.48
C LEU A 57 -18.20 -23.66 -14.32
N LEU A 58 -18.30 -22.56 -13.59
CA LEU A 58 -19.58 -21.84 -13.37
C LEU A 58 -20.16 -21.32 -14.69
N SER A 59 -19.31 -20.80 -15.58
CA SER A 59 -19.74 -20.32 -16.90
C SER A 59 -20.31 -21.46 -17.77
N LEU A 60 -19.76 -22.67 -17.68
CA LEU A 60 -20.31 -23.86 -18.36
C LEU A 60 -21.65 -24.29 -17.75
N VAL A 61 -21.75 -24.32 -16.42
CA VAL A 61 -23.00 -24.67 -15.72
C VAL A 61 -24.12 -23.70 -16.11
N ALA A 62 -23.84 -22.40 -16.10
CA ALA A 62 -24.80 -21.38 -16.50
C ALA A 62 -25.25 -21.54 -17.96
N ALA A 63 -24.33 -21.80 -18.89
CA ALA A 63 -24.64 -22.00 -20.30
C ALA A 63 -25.48 -23.28 -20.53
N ILE A 64 -25.18 -24.38 -19.82
CA ILE A 64 -25.95 -25.63 -19.90
C ILE A 64 -27.36 -25.43 -19.34
N ALA A 65 -27.51 -24.73 -18.21
CA ALA A 65 -28.81 -24.46 -17.63
C ALA A 65 -29.66 -23.53 -18.50
N GLU A 66 -29.06 -22.51 -19.11
CA GLU A 66 -29.73 -21.65 -20.08
C GLU A 66 -30.22 -22.43 -21.30
N PHE A 67 -29.43 -23.37 -21.81
CA PHE A 67 -29.85 -24.26 -22.89
C PHE A 67 -31.10 -25.07 -22.49
N GLY A 68 -31.08 -25.69 -21.31
CA GLY A 68 -32.21 -26.47 -20.77
C GLY A 68 -33.47 -25.63 -20.61
N ARG A 69 -33.35 -24.39 -20.12
CA ARG A 69 -34.47 -23.43 -20.05
C ARG A 69 -35.09 -23.16 -21.42
N ARG A 70 -34.27 -22.95 -22.45
CA ARG A 70 -34.75 -22.65 -23.81
C ARG A 70 -35.40 -23.83 -24.52
N HIS A 71 -35.05 -25.07 -24.16
CA HIS A 71 -35.53 -26.30 -24.81
C HIS A 71 -36.50 -27.12 -23.95
N GLY A 72 -37.10 -26.50 -22.92
CA GLY A 72 -38.15 -27.12 -22.10
C GLY A 72 -37.66 -28.22 -21.15
N THR A 73 -36.36 -28.29 -20.88
CA THR A 73 -35.73 -29.23 -19.93
C THR A 73 -34.93 -28.47 -18.87
N PRO A 74 -35.58 -27.62 -18.05
CA PRO A 74 -34.88 -26.85 -17.03
C PRO A 74 -34.25 -27.76 -15.97
N LEU A 75 -32.99 -27.49 -15.63
CA LEU A 75 -32.32 -28.12 -14.49
C LEU A 75 -32.92 -27.62 -13.18
N SER A 76 -32.89 -28.45 -12.14
CA SER A 76 -33.35 -28.05 -10.81
C SER A 76 -32.43 -26.97 -10.22
N THR A 77 -32.98 -26.11 -9.36
CA THR A 77 -32.21 -25.02 -8.72
C THR A 77 -30.99 -25.52 -7.94
N GLN A 78 -31.04 -26.72 -7.37
CA GLN A 78 -29.90 -27.35 -6.69
C GLN A 78 -28.77 -27.78 -7.64
N GLU A 79 -29.11 -28.13 -8.89
CA GLU A 79 -28.13 -28.54 -9.90
C GLU A 79 -27.40 -27.35 -10.52
N VAL A 80 -28.00 -26.17 -10.50
CA VAL A 80 -27.41 -24.93 -11.03
C VAL A 80 -26.91 -23.99 -9.92
N ASP A 81 -27.09 -24.35 -8.66
CA ASP A 81 -26.66 -23.53 -7.53
C ASP A 81 -25.14 -23.31 -7.58
N GLU A 82 -24.74 -22.04 -7.70
CA GLU A 82 -23.34 -21.66 -7.81
C GLU A 82 -22.54 -22.08 -6.57
N ASN A 83 -23.14 -22.00 -5.37
CA ASN A 83 -22.47 -22.35 -4.13
C ASN A 83 -22.18 -23.85 -4.05
N SER A 84 -23.12 -24.70 -4.47
CA SER A 84 -22.91 -26.14 -4.62
C SER A 84 -21.74 -26.47 -5.56
N TRP A 85 -21.63 -25.77 -6.69
CA TRP A 85 -20.51 -25.96 -7.63
C TRP A 85 -19.18 -25.45 -7.10
N ARG A 86 -19.17 -24.32 -6.37
CA ARG A 86 -17.99 -23.83 -5.64
C ARG A 86 -17.51 -24.85 -4.60
N ALA A 87 -18.42 -25.38 -3.79
CA ALA A 87 -18.09 -26.40 -2.78
C ALA A 87 -17.53 -27.68 -3.43
N LYS A 88 -18.12 -28.13 -4.55
CA LYS A 88 -17.61 -29.28 -5.32
C LYS A 88 -16.23 -29.02 -5.91
N PHE A 89 -15.99 -27.80 -6.39
CA PHE A 89 -14.69 -27.39 -6.93
C PHE A 89 -13.59 -27.44 -5.88
N VAL A 90 -13.84 -26.81 -4.72
CA VAL A 90 -12.92 -26.83 -3.57
C VAL A 90 -12.65 -28.26 -3.11
N ALA A 91 -13.70 -29.08 -2.94
CA ALA A 91 -13.55 -30.48 -2.53
C ALA A 91 -12.78 -31.35 -3.54
N ALA A 92 -12.84 -31.03 -4.83
CA ALA A 92 -12.10 -31.73 -5.87
C ALA A 92 -10.62 -31.34 -5.91
N ASN A 93 -10.30 -30.08 -5.63
CA ASN A 93 -8.92 -29.58 -5.61
C ASN A 93 -8.19 -29.92 -4.29
N ALA A 94 -8.89 -29.91 -3.16
CA ALA A 94 -8.33 -30.29 -1.86
C ALA A 94 -7.82 -31.75 -1.83
N LYS A 95 -8.38 -32.63 -2.68
CA LYS A 95 -7.92 -34.03 -2.82
C LYS A 95 -6.63 -34.19 -3.63
N HIS A 96 -6.13 -33.12 -4.24
CA HIS A 96 -5.00 -33.16 -5.18
C HIS A 96 -3.80 -32.32 -4.74
N SER A 97 -3.69 -31.89 -3.48
CA SER A 97 -2.40 -31.37 -2.97
C SER A 97 -1.44 -32.53 -2.69
N PRO A 98 -0.40 -32.78 -3.51
CA PRO A 98 0.65 -33.72 -3.18
C PRO A 98 1.75 -32.93 -2.46
N ILE A 99 1.89 -33.14 -1.16
CA ILE A 99 3.14 -32.75 -0.48
C ILE A 99 4.21 -33.77 -0.88
N SER A 100 5.26 -33.29 -1.55
CA SER A 100 6.65 -33.76 -1.55
C SER A 100 7.22 -34.02 -2.94
N GLY A 101 8.30 -33.32 -3.28
CA GLY A 101 9.15 -33.76 -4.38
C GLY A 101 10.04 -32.74 -5.06
N ILE A 102 10.26 -31.53 -4.51
CA ILE A 102 11.38 -30.67 -4.94
C ILE A 102 11.96 -30.07 -3.67
N SER A 103 13.26 -30.30 -3.44
CA SER A 103 14.04 -29.66 -2.40
C SER A 103 14.07 -28.14 -2.63
N PRO A 104 13.77 -27.31 -1.62
CA PRO A 104 14.27 -25.94 -1.62
C PRO A 104 15.14 -25.71 -0.39
N VAL A 105 16.17 -24.90 -0.60
CA VAL A 105 16.89 -24.15 0.43
C VAL A 105 15.89 -23.69 1.49
N ALA A 106 16.22 -23.92 2.77
CA ALA A 106 15.38 -23.66 3.94
C ALA A 106 14.47 -22.43 3.78
N GLU A 107 13.26 -22.68 3.30
CA GLU A 107 12.16 -21.71 3.31
C GLU A 107 11.80 -21.56 4.78
N ILE A 108 12.28 -20.46 5.38
CA ILE A 108 11.84 -20.06 6.71
C ILE A 108 10.36 -19.77 6.55
N LYS A 109 9.52 -20.75 6.88
CA LYS A 109 8.08 -20.58 7.09
C LYS A 109 7.91 -19.64 8.27
N HIS A 110 8.10 -18.35 8.02
CA HIS A 110 7.52 -17.32 8.86
C HIS A 110 6.01 -17.49 8.70
N ALA A 111 5.41 -18.21 9.65
CA ALA A 111 3.97 -18.19 9.82
C ALA A 111 3.58 -16.73 10.01
N SER A 112 3.14 -16.09 8.92
CA SER A 112 2.82 -14.67 8.94
C SER A 112 1.68 -14.51 9.95
N ILE A 113 1.92 -13.77 11.05
CA ILE A 113 0.99 -13.55 12.17
C ILE A 113 -0.12 -12.58 11.75
N ARG A 114 -0.48 -12.61 10.47
CA ARG A 114 -1.36 -11.64 9.84
C ARG A 114 -2.76 -12.21 9.82
N LYS A 115 -3.74 -11.34 10.07
CA LYS A 115 -5.14 -11.74 9.96
C LYS A 115 -5.43 -12.16 8.52
N PRO A 116 -6.31 -13.14 8.28
CA PRO A 116 -6.72 -13.48 6.93
C PRO A 116 -7.36 -12.26 6.24
N LEU A 117 -7.04 -12.04 4.96
CA LEU A 117 -7.61 -10.95 4.19
C LEU A 117 -9.14 -11.12 4.10
N ASN A 118 -9.88 -10.07 4.40
CA ASN A 118 -11.33 -10.08 4.24
C ASN A 118 -11.70 -10.00 2.75
N LEU A 119 -12.13 -11.11 2.16
CA LEU A 119 -12.50 -11.21 0.75
C LEU A 119 -13.96 -10.77 0.45
N LEU A 120 -14.78 -10.51 1.48
CA LEU A 120 -16.19 -10.12 1.30
C LEU A 120 -16.39 -8.87 0.43
N PRO A 121 -15.56 -7.80 0.52
CA PRO A 121 -15.70 -6.64 -0.36
C PRO A 121 -15.56 -7.01 -1.84
N PHE A 122 -14.59 -7.87 -2.19
CA PHE A 122 -14.38 -8.35 -3.56
C PHE A 122 -15.56 -9.18 -4.06
N GLN A 123 -16.07 -10.08 -3.22
CA GLN A 123 -17.24 -10.90 -3.53
C GLN A 123 -18.49 -10.04 -3.77
N ARG A 124 -18.72 -9.02 -2.92
CA ARG A 124 -19.84 -8.07 -3.09
C ARG A 124 -19.72 -7.22 -4.34
N ALA A 125 -18.48 -6.88 -4.74
CA ALA A 125 -18.19 -6.19 -5.99
C ALA A 125 -18.25 -7.10 -7.23
N GLY A 126 -18.49 -8.41 -7.07
CA GLY A 126 -18.52 -9.37 -8.17
C GLY A 126 -17.14 -9.72 -8.76
N MET A 127 -16.05 -9.36 -8.06
CA MET A 127 -14.67 -9.60 -8.50
C MET A 127 -14.19 -11.00 -8.07
N PHE A 128 -14.91 -12.02 -8.50
CA PHE A 128 -14.60 -13.40 -8.12
C PHE A 128 -13.27 -13.90 -8.72
N ASP A 129 -12.83 -13.31 -9.82
CA ASP A 129 -11.53 -13.56 -10.42
C ASP A 129 -10.37 -13.11 -9.51
N LEU A 130 -10.50 -11.96 -8.84
CA LEU A 130 -9.52 -11.52 -7.85
C LEU A 130 -9.54 -12.39 -6.59
N VAL A 131 -10.73 -12.82 -6.15
CA VAL A 131 -10.86 -13.78 -5.04
C VAL A 131 -10.15 -15.08 -5.38
N ASP A 132 -10.44 -15.64 -6.56
CA ASP A 132 -9.82 -16.87 -7.04
C ASP A 132 -8.29 -16.72 -7.17
N LEU A 133 -7.80 -15.57 -7.62
CA LEU A 133 -6.37 -15.27 -7.71
C LEU A 133 -5.72 -15.24 -6.32
N ILE A 134 -6.31 -14.54 -5.36
CA ILE A 134 -5.77 -14.43 -4.00
C ILE A 134 -5.76 -15.81 -3.32
N GLU A 135 -6.84 -16.57 -3.44
CA GLU A 135 -6.93 -17.93 -2.89
C GLU A 135 -5.93 -18.89 -3.55
N GLN A 136 -5.72 -18.80 -4.87
CA GLN A 136 -4.72 -19.63 -5.57
C GLN A 136 -3.28 -19.21 -5.26
N SER A 137 -3.09 -17.98 -4.81
CA SER A 137 -1.79 -17.44 -4.40
C SER A 137 -1.49 -17.70 -2.91
N GLU A 138 -2.27 -18.54 -2.24
CA GLU A 138 -2.02 -18.94 -0.86
C GLU A 138 -0.61 -19.58 -0.76
N GLY A 139 0.29 -18.89 -0.04
CA GLY A 139 1.69 -19.28 0.11
C GLY A 139 2.68 -18.56 -0.81
N ALA A 140 2.22 -17.84 -1.83
CA ALA A 140 3.07 -16.97 -2.63
C ALA A 140 3.32 -15.61 -1.92
N PRO A 141 4.48 -14.96 -2.12
CA PRO A 141 4.72 -13.62 -1.58
C PRO A 141 3.68 -12.61 -2.09
N VAL A 142 3.19 -11.74 -1.20
CA VAL A 142 2.15 -10.77 -1.54
C VAL A 142 2.55 -9.86 -2.69
N SER A 143 3.83 -9.49 -2.79
CA SER A 143 4.39 -8.71 -3.90
C SER A 143 4.14 -9.32 -5.29
N THR A 144 3.98 -10.64 -5.40
CA THR A 144 3.81 -11.31 -6.70
C THR A 144 2.42 -11.13 -7.31
N TRP A 145 1.40 -10.91 -6.49
CA TRP A 145 0.00 -10.82 -6.94
C TRP A 145 -0.64 -9.48 -6.61
N LEU A 146 -0.12 -8.75 -5.62
CA LEU A 146 -0.66 -7.46 -5.18
C LEU A 146 -0.82 -6.46 -6.34
N PRO A 147 0.18 -6.26 -7.23
CA PRO A 147 0.02 -5.29 -8.31
C PRO A 147 -1.15 -5.60 -9.25
N HIS A 148 -1.39 -6.89 -9.53
CA HIS A 148 -2.53 -7.29 -10.36
C HIS A 148 -3.86 -6.98 -9.68
N VAL A 149 -4.01 -7.37 -8.42
CA VAL A 149 -5.23 -7.12 -7.62
C VAL A 149 -5.49 -5.62 -7.53
N THR A 150 -4.47 -4.85 -7.18
CA THR A 150 -4.55 -3.39 -7.09
C THR A 150 -4.92 -2.76 -8.44
N GLY A 151 -4.31 -3.22 -9.54
CA GLY A 151 -4.60 -2.70 -10.88
C GLY A 151 -6.05 -2.92 -11.29
N GLU A 152 -6.61 -4.09 -11.02
CA GLU A 152 -8.02 -4.38 -11.29
C GLU A 152 -8.96 -3.61 -10.35
N MET A 153 -8.60 -3.43 -9.07
CA MET A 153 -9.36 -2.57 -8.14
C MET A 153 -9.39 -1.11 -8.62
N THR A 154 -8.26 -0.55 -9.04
CA THR A 154 -8.18 0.82 -9.56
C THR A 154 -9.02 0.99 -10.82
N LYS A 155 -8.96 0.03 -11.76
CA LYS A 155 -9.83 0.04 -12.98
C LYS A 155 -11.31 0.00 -12.61
N ALA A 156 -11.68 -0.78 -11.60
CA ALA A 156 -13.04 -0.86 -11.09
C ALA A 156 -13.44 0.32 -10.18
N ARG A 157 -12.54 1.28 -9.92
CA ARG A 157 -12.73 2.40 -8.98
C ARG A 157 -13.08 1.96 -7.56
N ILE A 158 -12.51 0.85 -7.12
CA ILE A 158 -12.69 0.33 -5.76
C ILE A 158 -11.54 0.87 -4.89
N PRO A 159 -11.84 1.45 -3.71
CA PRO A 159 -10.81 1.93 -2.79
C PRO A 159 -9.86 0.80 -2.36
N CYS A 160 -8.56 1.10 -2.35
CA CYS A 160 -7.51 0.13 -1.97
C CYS A 160 -7.12 0.22 -0.49
N ASP A 161 -7.71 1.13 0.28
CA ASP A 161 -7.30 1.46 1.66
C ASP A 161 -7.22 0.23 2.57
N SER A 162 -8.28 -0.58 2.63
CA SER A 162 -8.29 -1.79 3.46
C SER A 162 -7.30 -2.85 2.99
N LEU A 163 -6.99 -2.90 1.69
CA LEU A 163 -5.99 -3.82 1.15
C LEU A 163 -4.58 -3.32 1.54
N MET A 164 -4.30 -2.03 1.40
CA MET A 164 -3.00 -1.45 1.77
C MET A 164 -2.76 -1.48 3.27
N GLU A 165 -3.79 -1.23 4.08
CA GLU A 165 -3.74 -1.42 5.53
C GLU A 165 -3.42 -2.87 5.87
N TRP A 166 -4.10 -3.82 5.23
CA TRP A 166 -3.77 -5.23 5.38
C TRP A 166 -2.29 -5.47 5.01
N VAL A 167 -1.81 -4.99 3.86
CA VAL A 167 -0.40 -5.14 3.37
C VAL A 167 0.62 -4.62 4.36
N ALA A 168 0.35 -3.48 4.98
CA ALA A 168 1.21 -2.91 6.01
C ALA A 168 1.28 -3.71 7.32
N GLU A 169 0.38 -4.66 7.57
CA GLU A 169 0.50 -5.59 8.71
C GLU A 169 1.52 -6.72 8.46
N GLY A 170 2.09 -6.81 7.26
CA GLY A 170 3.14 -7.78 6.91
C GLY A 170 4.44 -7.55 7.68
N THR A 171 5.47 -8.34 7.37
CA THR A 171 6.81 -8.05 7.90
C THR A 171 7.41 -6.82 7.19
N PRO A 172 8.35 -6.07 7.80
CA PRO A 172 9.03 -4.96 7.11
C PRO A 172 9.59 -5.35 5.74
N HIS A 173 10.17 -6.55 5.63
CA HIS A 173 10.69 -7.08 4.37
C HIS A 173 9.59 -7.29 3.33
N GLU A 174 8.45 -7.88 3.72
CA GLU A 174 7.29 -8.06 2.84
C GLU A 174 6.73 -6.72 2.36
N VAL A 175 6.66 -5.72 3.24
CA VAL A 175 6.22 -4.36 2.90
C VAL A 175 7.15 -3.73 1.86
N ILE A 176 8.46 -3.82 2.03
CA ILE A 176 9.44 -3.33 1.05
C ILE A 176 9.23 -4.01 -0.32
N GLN A 177 9.09 -5.34 -0.34
CA GLN A 177 8.84 -6.08 -1.58
C GLN A 177 7.53 -5.67 -2.26
N CYS A 178 6.49 -5.36 -1.48
CA CYS A 178 5.23 -4.87 -2.01
C CYS A 178 5.36 -3.44 -2.56
N ILE A 179 6.13 -2.56 -1.92
CA ILE A 179 6.40 -1.21 -2.41
C ILE A 179 7.09 -1.27 -3.78
N ILE A 180 8.15 -2.07 -3.91
CA ILE A 180 8.90 -2.23 -5.17
C ILE A 180 7.99 -2.78 -6.28
N ALA A 181 7.25 -3.85 -5.98
CA ALA A 181 6.36 -4.46 -6.98
C ALA A 181 5.22 -3.52 -7.42
N LEU A 182 4.73 -2.67 -6.51
CA LEU A 182 3.73 -1.65 -6.85
C LEU A 182 4.35 -0.52 -7.69
N ASP A 183 5.53 -0.04 -7.35
CA ASP A 183 6.25 0.99 -8.09
C ASP A 183 6.53 0.54 -9.54
N GLU A 184 7.08 -0.67 -9.72
CA GLU A 184 7.33 -1.25 -11.04
C GLU A 184 6.06 -1.42 -11.90
N ALA A 185 4.95 -1.80 -11.27
CA ALA A 185 3.69 -2.02 -11.96
C ALA A 185 2.93 -0.71 -12.27
N PHE A 186 3.19 0.34 -11.49
CA PHE A 186 2.51 1.63 -11.58
C PHE A 186 3.52 2.78 -11.62
N PRO A 187 4.44 2.82 -12.61
CA PRO A 187 5.48 3.82 -12.65
C PRO A 187 4.88 5.22 -12.76
N VAL A 188 5.50 6.18 -12.09
CA VAL A 188 5.23 7.61 -12.28
C VAL A 188 5.67 7.95 -13.70
N GLU A 189 4.71 8.20 -14.59
CA GLU A 189 5.05 8.68 -15.93
C GLU A 189 5.67 10.07 -15.79
N ASP A 190 6.93 10.18 -16.21
CA ASP A 190 7.70 11.42 -16.17
C ASP A 190 6.98 12.46 -17.05
N THR A 191 6.30 13.41 -16.42
CA THR A 191 5.45 14.42 -17.10
C THR A 191 6.24 15.45 -17.90
N ASN A 192 7.54 15.21 -18.14
CA ASN A 192 8.37 16.01 -19.03
C ASN A 192 7.91 15.98 -20.49
N ASN A 193 6.97 15.08 -20.85
CA ASN A 193 6.17 15.23 -22.07
C ASN A 193 4.84 15.95 -21.74
N GLU A 194 4.84 17.24 -22.01
CA GLU A 194 3.74 18.19 -21.88
C GLU A 194 2.48 17.76 -22.67
N ASP A 195 1.67 16.85 -22.12
CA ASP A 195 0.25 16.83 -22.47
C ASP A 195 -0.54 17.55 -21.35
N PRO A 196 -0.80 18.87 -21.50
CA PRO A 196 -1.47 19.67 -20.48
C PRO A 196 -2.90 19.18 -20.15
N TRP A 197 -3.43 18.21 -20.90
CA TRP A 197 -4.76 17.64 -20.67
C TRP A 197 -4.76 16.35 -19.83
N PHE A 198 -3.61 15.72 -19.55
CA PHE A 198 -3.52 14.41 -18.87
C PHE A 198 -2.92 14.42 -17.44
N ASN A 199 -2.72 15.60 -16.85
CA ASN A 199 -2.14 15.79 -15.51
C ASN A 199 -2.92 15.18 -14.33
N GLY A 200 -4.08 14.55 -14.55
CA GLY A 200 -4.90 13.97 -13.48
C GLY A 200 -4.57 12.51 -13.12
N ASN A 201 -3.76 11.80 -13.91
CA ASN A 201 -3.55 10.34 -13.75
C ASN A 201 -2.18 9.95 -13.18
N THR A 202 -1.14 10.77 -13.37
CA THR A 202 0.20 10.59 -12.78
C THR A 202 0.19 10.77 -11.27
N ALA A 203 -0.57 11.74 -10.75
CA ALA A 203 -0.78 11.91 -9.31
C ALA A 203 -1.50 10.72 -8.63
N LYS A 204 -2.20 9.87 -9.39
CA LYS A 204 -2.96 8.73 -8.83
C LYS A 204 -2.14 7.46 -8.67
N LYS A 205 -1.03 7.31 -9.40
CA LYS A 205 -0.17 6.12 -9.31
C LYS A 205 0.78 6.18 -8.11
N SER A 206 1.41 7.34 -7.87
CA SER A 206 2.15 7.62 -6.62
C SER A 206 1.27 7.41 -5.37
N ALA A 207 -0.03 7.73 -5.47
CA ALA A 207 -0.96 7.65 -4.36
C ALA A 207 -1.10 6.22 -3.77
N ILE A 208 -0.87 5.16 -4.54
CA ILE A 208 -0.99 3.77 -4.05
C ILE A 208 0.22 3.41 -3.20
N VAL A 209 1.43 3.71 -3.68
CA VAL A 209 2.66 3.47 -2.93
C VAL A 209 2.68 4.36 -1.68
N GLU A 210 2.32 5.63 -1.81
CA GLU A 210 2.17 6.55 -0.66
C GLU A 210 1.15 6.05 0.36
N MET A 211 0.04 5.45 -0.08
CA MET A 211 -0.96 4.84 0.80
C MET A 211 -0.37 3.66 1.57
N LEU A 212 0.39 2.79 0.91
CA LEU A 212 1.08 1.70 1.61
C LEU A 212 2.14 2.23 2.58
N LEU A 213 2.97 3.19 2.18
CA LEU A 213 3.97 3.84 3.04
C LEU A 213 3.33 4.47 4.28
N ARG A 214 2.16 5.08 4.11
CA ARG A 214 1.36 5.65 5.20
C ARG A 214 0.97 4.61 6.23
N TYR A 215 0.39 3.49 5.81
CA TYR A 215 0.04 2.42 6.74
C TYR A 215 1.28 1.75 7.33
N ALA A 216 2.33 1.55 6.54
CA ALA A 216 3.60 1.01 6.99
C ALA A 216 4.24 1.89 8.08
N ALA A 217 4.22 3.22 7.92
CA ALA A 217 4.75 4.16 8.90
C ALA A 217 4.00 4.03 10.24
N ARG A 218 2.69 3.80 10.19
CA ARG A 218 1.88 3.60 11.40
C ARG A 218 2.19 2.28 12.11
N VAL A 219 2.33 1.19 11.35
CA VAL A 219 2.54 -0.17 11.92
C VAL A 219 3.99 -0.38 12.33
N HIS A 220 4.94 0.10 11.55
CA HIS A 220 6.37 -0.23 11.64
C HIS A 220 7.25 0.93 12.12
N GLY A 221 6.72 1.89 12.89
CA GLY A 221 7.53 3.01 13.38
C GLY A 221 8.74 2.59 14.23
N SER A 222 8.66 1.45 14.94
CA SER A 222 9.79 0.85 15.67
C SER A 222 10.73 0.03 14.78
N SER A 223 10.38 -0.20 13.52
CA SER A 223 11.20 -0.91 12.53
C SER A 223 11.69 0.02 11.42
N THR A 224 11.69 1.33 11.68
CA THR A 224 12.14 2.38 10.75
C THR A 224 13.47 2.07 10.06
N PRO A 225 14.55 1.64 10.77
CA PRO A 225 15.84 1.39 10.10
C PRO A 225 15.79 0.25 9.09
N VAL A 226 14.99 -0.79 9.36
CA VAL A 226 14.85 -1.95 8.46
C VAL A 226 14.18 -1.52 7.16
N ILE A 227 13.09 -0.74 7.26
CA ILE A 227 12.38 -0.22 6.09
C ILE A 227 13.27 0.74 5.31
N THR A 228 13.89 1.72 5.99
CA THR A 228 14.78 2.70 5.35
C THR A 228 15.95 2.03 4.63
N ALA A 229 16.70 1.15 5.31
CA ALA A 229 17.82 0.44 4.69
C ALA A 229 17.36 -0.46 3.54
N GLY A 230 16.21 -1.11 3.68
CA GLY A 230 15.64 -1.97 2.65
C GLY A 230 15.25 -1.20 1.39
N LEU A 231 14.58 -0.06 1.53
CA LEU A 231 14.24 0.82 0.41
C LEU A 231 15.50 1.36 -0.29
N ARG A 232 16.49 1.84 0.46
CA ARG A 232 17.77 2.29 -0.13
C ARG A 232 18.49 1.19 -0.91
N ARG A 233 18.51 -0.05 -0.39
CA ARG A 233 19.14 -1.19 -1.06
C ARG A 233 18.40 -1.65 -2.30
N ALA A 234 17.10 -1.38 -2.38
CA ALA A 234 16.26 -1.69 -3.51
C ALA A 234 16.21 -0.58 -4.58
N ASP A 235 17.09 0.43 -4.47
CA ASP A 235 17.09 1.62 -5.34
C ASP A 235 15.78 2.44 -5.27
N ALA A 236 15.02 2.26 -4.19
CA ALA A 236 13.73 2.91 -3.91
C ALA A 236 13.93 4.10 -2.96
N GLY A 237 15.04 4.83 -3.12
CA GLY A 237 15.51 5.86 -2.18
C GLY A 237 14.57 7.05 -2.04
N GLU A 238 13.82 7.41 -3.08
CA GLU A 238 12.84 8.51 -3.06
C GLU A 238 11.69 8.25 -2.06
N TYR A 239 11.32 6.99 -1.86
CA TYR A 239 10.27 6.61 -0.91
C TYR A 239 10.71 6.71 0.55
N VAL A 240 12.02 6.78 0.82
CA VAL A 240 12.57 6.96 2.17
C VAL A 240 12.13 8.31 2.74
N GLU A 241 12.23 9.39 1.97
CA GLU A 241 11.88 10.73 2.44
C GLU A 241 10.38 10.83 2.77
N THR A 242 9.54 10.23 1.93
CA THR A 242 8.10 10.13 2.16
C THR A 242 7.81 9.32 3.42
N PHE A 243 8.46 8.18 3.60
CA PHE A 243 8.31 7.33 4.78
C PHE A 243 8.72 8.06 6.08
N LEU A 244 9.89 8.70 6.10
CA LEU A 244 10.38 9.45 7.26
C LEU A 244 9.50 10.66 7.57
N THR A 245 9.00 11.35 6.55
CA THR A 245 8.02 12.44 6.73
C THR A 245 6.74 11.94 7.42
N LEU A 246 6.23 10.78 7.00
CA LEU A 246 5.03 10.17 7.61
C LEU A 246 5.28 9.77 9.08
N ILE A 247 6.47 9.24 9.39
CA ILE A 247 6.87 8.94 10.77
C ILE A 247 6.91 10.23 11.61
N ALA A 248 7.60 11.26 11.13
CA ALA A 248 7.75 12.56 11.79
C ALA A 248 6.41 13.21 12.18
N CYS A 249 5.42 13.09 11.29
CA CYS A 249 4.11 13.72 11.47
C CYS A 249 3.26 13.05 12.55
N TRP A 250 3.40 11.74 12.75
CA TRP A 250 2.38 10.94 13.44
C TRP A 250 2.82 10.33 14.76
N HIS A 251 4.11 9.99 14.89
CA HIS A 251 4.57 9.27 16.07
C HIS A 251 4.69 10.16 17.30
N LEU A 252 4.51 9.55 18.47
CA LEU A 252 4.69 10.22 19.75
C LEU A 252 6.19 10.50 19.99
N PRO A 253 6.54 11.53 20.80
CA PRO A 253 7.94 11.87 21.03
C PRO A 253 8.84 10.71 21.48
N PRO A 254 8.44 9.83 22.43
CA PRO A 254 9.26 8.67 22.81
C PRO A 254 9.50 7.69 21.66
N SER A 255 8.50 7.49 20.79
CA SER A 255 8.62 6.61 19.62
C SER A 255 9.54 7.20 18.56
N LEU A 256 9.51 8.52 18.36
CA LEU A 256 10.45 9.22 17.48
C LEU A 256 11.88 9.12 17.99
N GLN A 257 12.09 9.30 19.29
CA GLN A 257 13.41 9.14 19.92
C GLN A 257 13.95 7.72 19.72
N GLY A 258 13.12 6.70 19.93
CA GLY A 258 13.48 5.30 19.65
C GLY A 258 13.89 5.10 18.19
N ALA A 259 13.11 5.63 17.24
CA ALA A 259 13.42 5.53 15.82
C ALA A 259 14.75 6.23 15.44
N VAL A 260 15.03 7.40 16.02
CA VAL A 260 16.31 8.14 15.83
C VAL A 260 17.49 7.34 16.37
N LEU A 261 17.37 6.78 17.58
CA LEU A 261 18.39 5.92 18.17
C LEU A 261 18.66 4.70 17.28
N ASP A 262 17.59 4.01 16.86
CA ASP A 262 17.71 2.81 16.04
C ASP A 262 18.32 3.11 14.65
N LEU A 263 18.01 4.28 14.05
CA LEU A 263 18.64 4.73 12.80
C LEU A 263 20.13 5.00 12.99
N ASN A 264 20.52 5.67 14.07
CA ASN A 264 21.92 5.93 14.41
C ASN A 264 22.69 4.61 14.64
N LEU A 265 22.11 3.66 15.37
CA LEU A 265 22.70 2.33 15.59
C LEU A 265 22.86 1.54 14.29
N ALA A 266 21.95 1.72 13.33
CA ALA A 266 22.02 1.14 12.00
C ALA A 266 22.98 1.87 11.03
N GLN A 267 23.73 2.88 11.52
CA GLN A 267 24.63 3.72 10.72
C GLN A 267 23.92 4.56 9.65
N LEU A 268 22.65 4.92 9.90
CA LEU A 268 21.81 5.77 9.06
C LEU A 268 21.66 7.17 9.68
N ALA A 269 22.79 7.78 10.07
CA ALA A 269 22.79 9.05 10.80
C ALA A 269 22.15 10.21 10.00
N GLU A 270 22.30 10.21 8.67
CA GLU A 270 21.68 11.24 7.83
C GLU A 270 20.15 11.09 7.77
N ASP A 271 19.65 9.85 7.69
CA ASP A 271 18.21 9.57 7.77
C ASP A 271 17.64 9.96 9.15
N ALA A 272 18.41 9.79 10.22
CA ALA A 272 18.02 10.24 11.56
C ALA A 272 17.89 11.77 11.63
N LYS A 273 18.83 12.50 11.03
CA LYS A 273 18.74 13.97 10.92
C LYS A 273 17.56 14.41 10.06
N ASN A 274 17.33 13.76 8.91
CA ASN A 274 16.20 14.05 8.04
C ASN A 274 14.88 13.83 8.78
N LEU A 275 14.76 12.74 9.55
CA LEU A 275 13.58 12.48 10.38
C LEU A 275 13.32 13.64 11.37
N LEU A 276 14.34 14.09 12.10
CA LEU A 276 14.23 15.21 13.05
C LEU A 276 13.90 16.53 12.35
N HIS A 277 14.51 16.78 11.20
CA HIS A 277 14.22 17.96 10.40
C HIS A 277 12.76 17.95 9.92
N HIS A 278 12.25 16.80 9.46
CA HIS A 278 10.86 16.62 9.06
C HIS A 278 9.88 16.78 10.22
N VAL A 279 10.26 16.42 11.45
CA VAL A 279 9.47 16.74 12.65
C VAL A 279 9.28 18.25 12.75
N GLY A 280 10.37 19.00 12.58
CA GLY A 280 10.36 20.46 12.55
C GLY A 280 9.48 21.05 11.43
N ALA A 281 9.71 20.57 10.21
CA ALA A 281 9.15 21.18 9.00
C ALA A 281 7.72 20.75 8.67
N ARG A 282 7.29 19.54 9.08
CA ARG A 282 6.05 18.92 8.58
C ARG A 282 5.02 18.61 9.65
N ARG A 283 5.42 18.43 10.92
CA ARG A 283 4.47 18.17 12.01
C ARG A 283 3.50 19.34 12.18
N ARG A 284 2.30 19.04 12.69
CA ARG A 284 1.31 20.08 12.99
C ARG A 284 1.86 21.05 14.04
N SER A 285 1.65 22.33 13.82
CA SER A 285 2.21 23.42 14.63
C SER A 285 1.76 23.39 16.09
N ASP A 286 0.57 22.86 16.38
CA ASP A 286 0.06 22.66 17.74
C ASP A 286 0.74 21.51 18.51
N ARG A 287 1.45 20.62 17.80
CA ARG A 287 2.06 19.40 18.38
C ARG A 287 3.58 19.33 18.27
N ILE A 288 4.20 20.30 17.61
CA ILE A 288 5.66 20.32 17.42
C ILE A 288 6.41 20.56 18.73
N MET A 289 5.90 21.47 19.57
CA MET A 289 6.54 21.81 20.84
C MET A 289 6.52 20.68 21.86
N GLU A 290 5.55 19.75 21.77
CA GLU A 290 5.58 18.50 22.54
C GLU A 290 6.85 17.69 22.25
N VAL A 291 7.29 17.66 20.97
CA VAL A 291 8.48 16.92 20.55
C VAL A 291 9.74 17.70 20.92
N VAL A 292 9.77 19.02 20.70
CA VAL A 292 10.92 19.86 21.07
C VAL A 292 11.24 19.71 22.56
N ARG A 293 10.24 19.85 23.45
CA ARG A 293 10.44 19.70 24.90
C ARG A 293 10.89 18.28 25.29
N HIS A 294 10.34 17.25 24.65
CA HIS A 294 10.78 15.88 24.89
C HIS A 294 12.25 15.68 24.51
N PHE A 295 12.70 16.20 23.37
CA PHE A 295 14.09 16.10 22.95
C PHE A 295 15.04 17.03 23.73
N ASP A 296 14.52 18.12 24.31
CA ASP A 296 15.25 18.94 25.26
C ASP A 296 15.50 18.22 26.59
N GLU A 297 14.49 17.50 27.10
CA GLU A 297 14.59 16.77 28.38
C GLU A 297 15.32 15.41 28.26
N PHE A 298 15.05 14.66 27.20
CA PHE A 298 15.50 13.27 27.06
C PHE A 298 16.48 13.03 25.89
N GLY A 299 16.59 13.96 24.95
CA GLY A 299 17.45 13.86 23.78
C GLY A 299 18.79 14.56 23.97
N THR A 300 19.52 14.74 22.87
CA THR A 300 20.69 15.62 22.83
C THR A 300 20.28 17.02 22.36
N SER A 301 21.02 18.04 22.79
CA SER A 301 20.81 19.42 22.32
C SER A 301 20.89 19.53 20.79
N ALA A 302 21.82 18.79 20.17
CA ALA A 302 21.95 18.73 18.72
C ALA A 302 20.68 18.20 18.02
N GLU A 303 20.03 17.17 18.57
CA GLU A 303 18.78 16.63 18.00
C GLU A 303 17.63 17.63 18.13
N ARG A 304 17.51 18.29 19.27
CA ARG A 304 16.54 19.39 19.49
C ARG A 304 16.78 20.52 18.49
N ASP A 305 18.01 20.94 18.30
CA ASP A 305 18.37 22.04 17.41
C ASP A 305 18.05 21.72 15.93
N ILE A 306 18.16 20.45 15.52
CA ILE A 306 17.71 20.01 14.17
C ILE A 306 16.18 20.17 14.02
N ILE A 307 15.40 19.83 15.05
CA ILE A 307 13.93 20.03 15.02
C ILE A 307 13.60 21.52 14.95
N LEU A 308 14.27 22.35 15.75
CA LEU A 308 14.09 23.80 15.75
C LEU A 308 14.49 24.42 14.40
N ALA A 309 15.54 23.93 13.75
CA ALA A 309 15.93 24.35 12.41
C ALA A 309 14.86 24.02 11.36
N GLY A 310 14.26 22.83 11.42
CA GLY A 310 13.12 22.47 10.56
C GLY A 310 11.86 23.30 10.87
N MET A 311 11.67 23.70 12.12
CA MET A 311 10.58 24.60 12.52
C MET A 311 10.78 26.02 11.97
N ALA A 312 12.03 26.49 11.98
CA ALA A 312 12.42 27.82 11.51
C ALA A 312 12.41 27.96 9.97
N SER A 313 12.34 26.86 9.22
CA SER A 313 12.23 26.92 7.75
C SER A 313 10.83 27.33 7.27
N ASP A 314 9.85 27.46 8.16
CA ASP A 314 8.47 27.85 7.85
C ASP A 314 8.00 29.00 8.76
N LYS A 315 7.55 30.10 8.16
CA LYS A 315 7.15 31.32 8.89
C LYS A 315 6.04 31.05 9.90
N GLU A 316 5.03 30.28 9.54
CA GLU A 316 3.89 30.03 10.43
C GLU A 316 4.33 29.19 11.65
N ARG A 317 5.06 28.10 11.42
CA ARG A 317 5.58 27.25 12.50
C ARG A 317 6.53 28.01 13.41
N PHE A 318 7.49 28.75 12.85
CA PHE A 318 8.40 29.60 13.63
C PHE A 318 7.63 30.52 14.60
N MET A 319 6.61 31.23 14.11
CA MET A 319 5.81 32.12 14.95
C MET A 319 5.01 31.40 16.03
N VAL A 320 4.57 30.16 15.78
CA VAL A 320 3.94 29.33 16.82
C VAL A 320 4.95 28.95 17.90
N GLY A 321 6.18 28.60 17.52
CA GLY A 321 7.27 28.31 18.46
C GLY A 321 7.57 29.49 19.36
N MET A 322 7.80 30.66 18.76
CA MET A 322 8.11 31.90 19.48
C MET A 322 7.03 32.28 20.49
N LYS A 323 5.75 32.03 20.18
CA LYS A 323 4.65 32.28 21.13
C LYS A 323 4.59 31.25 22.26
N GLN A 324 4.95 30.00 21.98
CA GLN A 324 4.90 28.93 22.97
C GLN A 324 6.15 28.88 23.87
N THR A 325 7.28 29.44 23.44
CA THR A 325 8.53 29.49 24.20
C THR A 325 8.73 30.78 25.01
N VAL A 326 7.73 31.67 25.10
CA VAL A 326 7.82 32.93 25.87
C VAL A 326 8.20 32.71 27.35
N LEU A 327 7.80 31.58 27.92
CA LEU A 327 8.12 31.21 29.30
C LEU A 327 9.37 30.31 29.41
N GLU A 328 10.03 30.01 28.30
CA GLU A 328 11.14 29.07 28.15
C GLU A 328 12.27 29.77 27.36
N PRO A 329 12.99 30.74 27.96
CA PRO A 329 13.94 31.61 27.25
C PRO A 329 15.06 30.85 26.57
N GLU A 330 15.53 29.75 27.17
CA GLU A 330 16.57 28.90 26.58
C GLU A 330 16.12 28.26 25.25
N LEU A 331 14.84 27.83 25.16
CA LEU A 331 14.28 27.31 23.90
C LEU A 331 13.99 28.42 22.89
N GLN A 332 13.64 29.61 23.36
CA GLN A 332 13.45 30.77 22.50
C GLN A 332 14.78 31.16 21.82
N ASP A 333 15.86 31.24 22.60
CA ASP A 333 17.20 31.53 22.09
C ASP A 333 17.68 30.45 21.12
N ALA A 334 17.47 29.17 21.45
CA ALA A 334 17.80 28.07 20.55
C ALA A 334 17.01 28.12 19.23
N LEU A 335 15.73 28.49 19.28
CA LEU A 335 14.90 28.66 18.07
C LEU A 335 15.40 29.81 17.19
N LEU A 336 15.77 30.95 17.80
CA LEU A 336 16.35 32.09 17.08
C LEU A 336 17.70 31.73 16.44
N ALA A 337 18.55 31.02 17.16
CA ALA A 337 19.85 30.55 16.67
C ALA A 337 19.72 29.54 15.51
N SER A 338 18.59 28.82 15.42
CA SER A 338 18.33 27.81 14.39
C SER A 338 17.85 28.41 13.05
N VAL A 339 17.63 29.72 12.97
CA VAL A 339 17.13 30.38 11.76
C VAL A 339 18.21 30.45 10.68
N GLN A 340 17.88 29.91 9.50
CA GLN A 340 18.73 29.99 8.32
C GLN A 340 18.89 31.43 7.82
N PRO A 341 20.06 31.83 7.28
CA PRO A 341 20.32 33.21 6.87
C PRO A 341 19.27 33.79 5.91
N HIS A 342 18.83 33.00 4.93
CA HIS A 342 17.81 33.42 3.95
C HIS A 342 16.41 33.64 4.54
N MET A 343 16.14 33.12 5.75
CA MET A 343 14.85 33.28 6.44
C MET A 343 14.87 34.46 7.43
N ARG A 344 16.05 34.94 7.86
CA ARG A 344 16.18 35.95 8.92
C ARG A 344 15.36 37.21 8.67
N GLN A 345 15.43 37.77 7.46
CA GLN A 345 14.68 38.98 7.12
C GLN A 345 13.16 38.76 7.20
N ILE A 346 12.66 37.67 6.63
CA ILE A 346 11.23 37.34 6.58
C ILE A 346 10.67 37.12 7.99
N LEU A 347 11.43 36.42 8.84
CA LEU A 347 11.03 36.11 10.20
C LEU A 347 11.19 37.31 11.15
N SER A 348 12.21 38.15 10.96
CA SER A 348 12.39 39.39 11.71
C SER A 348 11.22 40.35 11.50
N GLU A 349 10.79 40.54 10.24
CA GLU A 349 9.60 41.32 9.92
C GLU A 349 8.34 40.73 10.57
N ALA A 350 8.19 39.40 10.55
CA ALA A 350 7.06 38.72 11.18
C ALA A 350 7.01 38.91 12.71
N LEU A 351 8.17 38.89 13.38
CA LEU A 351 8.31 39.15 14.81
C LEU A 351 7.92 40.59 15.15
N ASN A 352 8.41 41.56 14.38
CA ASN A 352 8.08 42.98 14.57
C ASN A 352 6.57 43.23 14.41
N VAL A 353 5.94 42.66 13.38
CA VAL A 353 4.48 42.75 13.17
C VAL A 353 3.69 42.12 14.32
N ALA A 354 4.24 41.08 14.96
CA ALA A 354 3.63 40.41 16.11
C ALA A 354 3.88 41.11 17.45
N GLY A 355 4.62 42.23 17.48
CA GLY A 355 4.97 42.95 18.71
C GLY A 355 6.14 42.36 19.49
N MET A 356 6.95 41.50 18.85
CA MET A 356 8.18 40.89 19.39
C MET A 356 9.42 41.62 18.86
N GLU A 357 9.48 42.95 19.08
CA GLU A 357 10.49 43.84 18.49
C GLU A 357 11.93 43.51 18.90
N GLU A 358 12.13 43.06 20.14
CA GLU A 358 13.44 42.66 20.67
C GLU A 358 13.98 41.44 19.92
N GLN A 359 13.17 40.39 19.79
CA GLN A 359 13.52 39.18 19.04
C GLN A 359 13.69 39.46 17.54
N GLY A 360 12.85 40.35 16.98
CA GLY A 360 12.98 40.80 15.60
C GLY A 360 14.31 41.52 15.35
N THR A 361 14.75 42.35 16.28
CA THR A 361 16.04 43.04 16.22
C THR A 361 17.21 42.07 16.36
N GLN A 362 17.14 41.13 17.32
CA GLN A 362 18.14 40.08 17.50
C GLN A 362 18.35 39.25 16.23
N LEU A 363 17.26 38.95 15.51
CA LEU A 363 17.32 38.18 14.27
C LEU A 363 17.80 38.97 13.05
N ALA A 364 17.67 40.31 13.08
CA ALA A 364 18.09 41.19 11.98
C ALA A 364 19.60 41.44 11.94
N VAL A 365 20.31 41.25 13.06
CA VAL A 365 21.76 41.42 13.13
C VAL A 365 22.42 40.22 12.42
N PRO A 366 23.24 40.45 11.38
CA PRO A 366 24.03 39.37 10.79
C PRO A 366 24.90 38.74 11.88
N GLY A 367 24.87 37.41 12.02
CA GLY A 367 25.73 36.73 12.99
C GLY A 367 27.21 37.00 12.69
N ASP A 368 28.04 37.10 13.73
CA ASP A 368 29.47 37.44 13.63
C ASP A 368 30.28 36.49 12.70
N ASP A 369 29.75 35.31 12.38
CA ASP A 369 30.35 34.33 11.47
C ASP A 369 30.02 34.55 9.98
N GLU A 370 29.11 35.46 9.64
CA GLU A 370 28.84 35.86 8.25
C GLU A 370 29.86 36.92 7.81
N LEU A 371 31.07 36.45 7.46
CA LEU A 371 32.04 37.30 6.79
C LEU A 371 31.39 37.89 5.51
N PRO A 372 31.49 39.22 5.30
CA PRO A 372 30.98 39.83 4.08
C PRO A 372 31.70 39.24 2.87
N PHE A 373 30.96 38.54 2.02
CA PHE A 373 31.43 38.01 0.74
C PHE A 373 31.77 39.12 -0.25
#